data_AF-A0A662X3B0-F1
#
_entry.id   AF-A0A662X3B0-F1
#
_cell.length_a   1.000
_cell.length_b   1.000
_cell.length_c   1.000
_cell.angle_alpha   90.00
_cell.angle_beta   90.00
_cell.angle_gamma   90.00
#
_symmetry.space_group_name_H-M   'P 1'
#
loop_
_entity.id
_entity.type
_entity.pdbx_description
1 polymer ?
#
loop_
_entity_poly.entity_id
_entity_poly.type
_entity_poly.pdbx_seq_one_letter_code
_entity_poly.pdbx_strand_id
1 'polypeptide(L)'
;MEKWRSATEPKAKLVLLVLSSVALGGCGIWCMHFTGMTALQLTREDGSILPVDFEAGLTALSLFSAVLGVFVGLKIASTDPFFLEMEKEERKNILNMSDLVDKAKVAKQIRFVALFSRLPRIAGGALFAAVGVLAMHYLGMMAQRTETTMHLATGLVVLSTIIAFVTATAAFWIIFRAESDLLRVGSALIMGIAVCGTHYSGMCAANYTYAARDAVAGGIVLKGSQAALVSSHGAVLYCYWVMTWSVASSVRNIVAMTSNASNPSQPASVAQKSRIARGKSFANLSEKKIEEEV
;
A
#
# COMPACT_ATOMS: atom_id res chain seq x y z
N MET A 1 -9.85 3.70 -0.84
CA MET A 1 -9.54 4.93 -1.59
C MET A 1 -10.61 6.00 -1.46
N GLU A 2 -11.92 5.70 -1.53
CA GLU A 2 -12.95 6.73 -1.31
C GLU A 2 -12.86 7.40 0.07
N LYS A 3 -12.75 6.62 1.15
CA LYS A 3 -12.50 7.16 2.51
C LYS A 3 -11.23 7.99 2.61
N TRP A 4 -10.22 7.70 1.80
CA TRP A 4 -8.98 8.47 1.75
C TRP A 4 -9.19 9.82 1.06
N ARG A 5 -9.96 9.84 -0.04
CA ARG A 5 -10.33 11.07 -0.76
C ARG A 5 -11.24 11.97 0.07
N SER A 6 -12.15 11.39 0.86
CA SER A 6 -13.09 12.16 1.70
C SER A 6 -12.53 12.56 3.07
N ALA A 7 -11.42 11.95 3.52
CA ALA A 7 -10.80 12.31 4.78
C ALA A 7 -10.21 13.74 4.73
N THR A 8 -10.66 14.60 5.63
CA THR A 8 -10.11 15.95 5.81
C THR A 8 -8.99 15.97 6.85
N GLU A 9 -9.03 15.05 7.82
CA GLU A 9 -8.03 14.98 8.89
C GLU A 9 -6.74 14.26 8.47
N PRO A 10 -5.56 14.83 8.77
CA PRO A 10 -4.28 14.23 8.41
C PRO A 10 -4.03 12.89 9.13
N LYS A 11 -4.55 12.73 10.36
CA LYS A 11 -4.44 11.48 11.12
C LYS A 11 -5.25 10.35 10.48
N ALA A 12 -6.48 10.63 10.05
CA ALA A 12 -7.34 9.65 9.39
C ALA A 12 -6.73 9.16 8.07
N LYS A 13 -6.12 10.07 7.30
CA LYS A 13 -5.29 9.71 6.15
C LYS A 13 -4.18 8.77 6.59
N LEU A 14 -3.28 9.19 7.46
CA LEU A 14 -2.15 8.36 7.90
C LEU A 14 -2.56 6.94 8.31
N VAL A 15 -3.63 6.77 9.09
CA VAL A 15 -4.18 5.46 9.47
C VAL A 15 -4.53 4.60 8.24
N LEU A 16 -5.25 5.16 7.27
CA LEU A 16 -5.63 4.46 6.04
C LEU A 16 -4.41 4.04 5.19
N LEU A 17 -3.35 4.86 5.16
CA LEU A 17 -2.09 4.51 4.50
C LEU A 17 -1.39 3.34 5.19
N VAL A 18 -1.31 3.37 6.53
CA VAL A 18 -0.71 2.29 7.32
C VAL A 18 -1.48 0.99 7.10
N LEU A 19 -2.82 1.03 7.18
CA LEU A 19 -3.66 -0.14 6.91
C LEU A 19 -3.46 -0.70 5.51
N SER A 20 -3.39 0.17 4.50
CA SER A 20 -3.15 -0.25 3.11
C SER A 20 -1.76 -0.85 2.93
N SER A 21 -0.74 -0.30 3.60
CA SER A 21 0.62 -0.83 3.53
C SER A 21 0.76 -2.20 4.16
N VAL A 22 0.17 -2.39 5.35
CA VAL A 22 0.19 -3.70 6.03
C VAL A 22 -0.60 -4.73 5.21
N ALA A 23 -1.74 -4.35 4.64
CA ALA A 23 -2.52 -5.24 3.77
C ALA A 23 -1.75 -5.65 2.50
N LEU A 24 -1.18 -4.68 1.77
CA LEU A 24 -0.48 -4.96 0.51
C LEU A 24 0.89 -5.61 0.74
N GLY A 25 1.72 -5.02 1.60
CA GLY A 25 3.09 -5.48 1.88
C GLY A 25 3.14 -6.71 2.78
N GLY A 26 2.36 -6.73 3.86
CA GLY A 26 2.33 -7.85 4.81
C GLY A 26 1.46 -9.01 4.31
N CYS A 27 0.16 -8.77 4.13
CA CYS A 27 -0.77 -9.85 3.80
C CYS A 27 -0.67 -10.31 2.34
N GLY A 28 -0.48 -9.37 1.40
CA GLY A 28 -0.36 -9.67 -0.02
C GLY A 28 1.01 -10.25 -0.35
N ILE A 29 2.03 -9.38 -0.36
CA ILE A 29 3.39 -9.71 -0.81
C ILE A 29 4.05 -10.71 0.13
N TRP A 30 4.05 -10.44 1.45
CA TRP A 30 4.81 -11.26 2.39
C TRP A 30 4.25 -12.66 2.60
N CYS A 31 2.94 -12.81 2.80
CA CYS A 31 2.34 -14.13 2.92
C CYS A 31 2.46 -14.94 1.62
N MET A 32 2.20 -14.33 0.46
CA MET A 32 2.32 -15.00 -0.83
C MET A 32 3.72 -15.59 -1.03
N HIS A 33 4.78 -14.82 -0.73
CA HIS A 33 6.15 -15.30 -0.87
C HIS A 33 6.42 -16.53 0.00
N PHE A 34 6.17 -16.44 1.31
CA PHE A 34 6.47 -17.55 2.23
C PHE A 34 5.63 -18.79 1.93
N THR A 35 4.36 -18.62 1.58
CA THR A 35 3.52 -19.73 1.11
C THR A 35 4.09 -20.34 -0.18
N GLY A 36 4.55 -19.52 -1.12
CA GLY A 36 5.24 -19.98 -2.34
C GLY A 36 6.54 -20.74 -2.04
N MET A 37 7.35 -20.27 -1.11
CA MET A 37 8.58 -20.94 -0.69
C MET A 37 8.32 -22.30 -0.03
N THR A 38 7.23 -22.45 0.72
CA THR A 38 6.86 -23.77 1.28
C THR A 38 6.35 -24.77 0.26
N ALA A 39 5.95 -24.31 -0.93
CA ALA A 39 5.63 -25.19 -2.04
C ALA A 39 6.88 -25.76 -2.72
N LEU A 40 8.06 -25.16 -2.50
CA LEU A 40 9.33 -25.68 -3.00
C LEU A 40 9.70 -26.96 -2.24
N GLN A 41 9.75 -28.07 -2.96
CA GLN A 41 10.24 -29.34 -2.43
C GLN A 41 11.60 -29.64 -3.07
N LEU A 42 12.64 -29.58 -2.25
CA LEU A 42 13.99 -29.99 -2.64
C LEU A 42 14.12 -31.48 -2.33
N THR A 43 14.13 -32.31 -3.36
CA THR A 43 14.35 -33.75 -3.23
C THR A 43 15.84 -34.04 -3.44
N ARG A 44 16.43 -34.78 -2.51
CA ARG A 44 17.80 -35.27 -2.65
C ARG A 44 17.84 -36.46 -3.61
N GLU A 45 19.04 -36.79 -4.08
CA GLU A 45 19.26 -37.90 -5.02
C GLU A 45 18.81 -39.27 -4.46
N ASP A 46 18.66 -39.39 -3.14
CA ASP A 46 18.14 -40.56 -2.42
C ASP A 46 16.59 -40.59 -2.31
N GLY A 47 15.89 -39.60 -2.89
CA GLY A 47 14.44 -39.47 -2.84
C GLY A 47 13.89 -38.86 -1.54
N SER A 48 14.75 -38.47 -0.59
CA SER A 48 14.33 -37.80 0.65
C SER A 48 14.03 -36.32 0.42
N ILE A 49 12.98 -35.79 1.09
CA ILE A 49 12.58 -34.39 1.00
C ILE A 49 13.36 -33.59 2.05
N LEU A 50 14.10 -32.56 1.62
CA LEU A 50 14.80 -31.65 2.51
C LEU A 50 13.81 -30.65 3.12
N PRO A 51 13.65 -30.62 4.45
CA PRO A 51 12.81 -29.62 5.10
C PRO A 51 13.43 -28.23 4.91
N VAL A 52 12.61 -27.28 4.47
CA VAL A 52 12.97 -25.86 4.37
C VAL A 52 12.49 -25.18 5.64
N ASP A 53 13.42 -24.89 6.54
CA ASP A 53 13.15 -24.12 7.75
C ASP A 53 13.53 -22.65 7.55
N PHE A 54 13.03 -21.77 8.42
CA PHE A 54 13.27 -20.33 8.31
C PHE A 54 13.82 -19.74 9.59
N GLU A 55 14.77 -18.82 9.45
CA GLU A 55 15.22 -18.02 10.58
C GLU A 55 14.21 -16.91 10.89
N ALA A 56 13.76 -16.84 12.15
CA ALA A 56 12.73 -15.89 12.57
C ALA A 56 13.16 -14.42 12.41
N GLY A 57 14.44 -14.10 12.66
CA GLY A 57 14.96 -12.73 12.58
C GLY A 57 14.90 -12.15 11.17
N LEU A 58 15.46 -12.86 10.19
CA LEU A 58 15.40 -12.47 8.78
C LEU A 58 13.97 -12.50 8.24
N THR A 59 13.15 -13.45 8.68
CA THR A 59 11.72 -13.52 8.35
C THR A 59 10.98 -12.25 8.80
N ALA A 60 11.19 -11.81 10.05
CA ALA A 60 10.59 -10.57 10.55
C ALA A 60 11.14 -9.31 9.86
N LEU A 61 12.44 -9.29 9.55
CA LEU A 61 13.07 -8.18 8.83
C LEU A 61 12.52 -8.07 7.40
N SER A 62 12.28 -9.20 6.73
CA SER A 62 11.65 -9.22 5.41
C SER A 62 10.23 -8.63 5.45
N LEU A 63 9.42 -8.97 6.46
CA LEU A 63 8.09 -8.39 6.67
C LEU A 63 8.16 -6.88 6.87
N PHE A 64 9.07 -6.42 7.74
CA PHE A 64 9.25 -5.00 8.02
C PHE A 64 9.66 -4.23 6.76
N SER A 65 10.62 -4.76 5.98
CA SER A 65 11.08 -4.13 4.74
C SER A 65 9.96 -4.00 3.70
N ALA A 66 9.08 -4.99 3.60
CA ALA A 66 7.92 -4.95 2.69
C ALA A 66 6.93 -3.86 3.08
N VAL A 67 6.52 -3.85 4.35
CA VAL A 67 5.56 -2.87 4.87
C VAL A 67 6.13 -1.46 4.81
N LEU A 68 7.42 -1.28 5.09
CA LEU A 68 8.08 0.02 5.02
C LEU A 68 8.16 0.52 3.58
N GLY A 69 8.62 -0.31 2.64
CA GLY A 69 8.75 0.08 1.24
C GLY A 69 7.42 0.43 0.59
N VAL A 70 6.38 -0.38 0.83
CA VAL A 70 5.02 -0.09 0.36
C VAL A 70 4.45 1.16 1.01
N PHE A 71 4.71 1.39 2.31
CA PHE A 71 4.23 2.58 3.01
C PHE A 71 4.85 3.86 2.43
N VAL A 72 6.17 3.88 2.24
CA VAL A 72 6.88 5.01 1.66
C VAL A 72 6.42 5.22 0.21
N GLY A 73 6.29 4.15 -0.57
CA GLY A 73 5.81 4.23 -1.95
C GLY A 73 4.40 4.83 -2.05
N LEU A 74 3.46 4.34 -1.24
CA LEU A 74 2.09 4.86 -1.19
C LEU A 74 2.06 6.30 -0.66
N LYS A 75 2.87 6.65 0.35
CA LYS A 75 2.94 8.02 0.88
C LYS A 75 3.40 9.00 -0.20
N ILE A 76 4.44 8.66 -0.94
CA ILE A 76 4.96 9.48 -2.06
C ILE A 76 3.89 9.61 -3.14
N ALA A 77 3.28 8.50 -3.56
CA ALA A 77 2.27 8.51 -4.60
C ALA A 77 0.98 9.25 -4.19
N SER A 78 0.64 9.25 -2.90
CA SER A 78 -0.58 9.89 -2.37
C SER A 78 -0.49 11.40 -2.12
N THR A 79 0.72 11.97 -2.13
CA THR A 79 0.97 13.39 -1.83
C THR A 79 0.86 14.29 -3.08
N ASP A 80 0.38 13.78 -4.22
CA ASP A 80 0.29 14.57 -5.46
C ASP A 80 -0.70 15.76 -5.32
N PRO A 81 -0.21 17.02 -5.34
CA PRO A 81 -1.05 18.20 -5.13
C PRO A 81 -1.88 18.59 -6.37
N PHE A 82 -1.53 18.10 -7.56
CA PHE A 82 -2.16 18.56 -8.82
C PHE A 82 -3.58 18.00 -9.01
N PHE A 83 -3.87 16.80 -8.49
CA PHE A 83 -5.24 16.23 -8.56
C PHE A 83 -6.23 17.04 -7.72
N LEU A 84 -5.79 17.58 -6.58
CA LEU A 84 -6.62 18.44 -5.74
C LEU A 84 -6.88 19.82 -6.36
N GLU A 85 -5.96 20.31 -7.21
CA GLU A 85 -6.13 21.57 -7.93
C GLU A 85 -7.02 21.40 -9.17
N MET A 86 -6.79 20.37 -9.98
CA MET A 86 -7.65 20.06 -11.13
C MET A 86 -9.10 19.75 -10.73
N GLU A 87 -9.33 18.96 -9.67
CA GLU A 87 -10.69 18.62 -9.22
C GLU A 87 -11.42 19.86 -8.64
N LYS A 88 -10.67 20.79 -8.06
CA LYS A 88 -11.19 22.10 -7.61
C LYS A 88 -11.53 23.01 -8.79
N GLU A 89 -10.67 23.08 -9.81
CA GLU A 89 -10.94 23.88 -11.01
C GLU A 89 -12.07 23.29 -11.85
N GLU A 90 -12.12 21.97 -12.00
CA GLU A 90 -13.19 21.28 -12.70
C GLU A 90 -14.54 21.48 -11.97
N ARG A 91 -14.60 21.38 -10.64
CA ARG A 91 -15.79 21.77 -9.87
C ARG A 91 -16.20 23.22 -10.12
N LYS A 92 -15.24 24.14 -10.14
CA LYS A 92 -15.49 25.57 -10.41
C LYS A 92 -16.06 25.79 -11.81
N ASN A 93 -15.53 25.09 -12.81
CA ASN A 93 -15.99 25.18 -14.20
C ASN A 93 -17.34 24.48 -14.44
N ILE A 94 -17.62 23.35 -13.75
CA ILE A 94 -18.91 22.65 -13.85
C ILE A 94 -20.04 23.51 -13.29
N LEU A 95 -19.79 24.29 -12.23
CA LEU A 95 -20.73 25.26 -11.69
C LEU A 95 -20.99 26.46 -12.63
N ASN A 96 -20.06 26.76 -13.55
CA ASN A 96 -20.11 27.94 -14.41
C ASN A 96 -20.54 27.68 -15.87
N MET A 97 -20.65 26.43 -16.34
CA MET A 97 -21.07 26.11 -17.71
C MET A 97 -22.52 25.60 -17.78
N SER A 98 -23.29 26.09 -18.76
CA SER A 98 -24.74 25.84 -18.93
C SER A 98 -25.12 24.60 -19.77
N ASP A 99 -24.17 23.89 -20.38
CA ASP A 99 -24.45 22.69 -21.19
C ASP A 99 -23.70 21.44 -20.69
N LEU A 100 -24.38 20.30 -20.59
CA LEU A 100 -23.90 19.07 -19.91
C LEU A 100 -23.22 18.07 -20.86
N VAL A 101 -23.51 18.13 -22.17
CA VAL A 101 -23.08 17.11 -23.13
C VAL A 101 -21.62 17.34 -23.58
N ASP A 102 -21.19 18.58 -23.80
CA ASP A 102 -19.79 18.90 -24.12
C ASP A 102 -18.84 18.79 -22.92
N LYS A 103 -19.36 18.98 -21.68
CA LYS A 103 -18.60 18.80 -20.42
C LYS A 103 -18.00 17.40 -20.32
N ALA A 104 -18.80 16.37 -20.59
CA ALA A 104 -18.39 14.98 -20.39
C ALA A 104 -17.27 14.57 -21.36
N LYS A 105 -17.27 15.10 -22.58
CA LYS A 105 -16.30 14.73 -23.63
C LYS A 105 -14.96 15.43 -23.43
N VAL A 106 -15.00 16.74 -23.15
CA VAL A 106 -13.79 17.55 -22.89
C VAL A 106 -13.13 17.16 -21.57
N ALA A 107 -13.90 16.94 -20.51
CA ALA A 107 -13.37 16.44 -19.24
C ALA A 107 -12.69 15.07 -19.41
N LYS A 108 -13.27 14.17 -20.21
CA LYS A 108 -12.69 12.85 -20.48
C LYS A 108 -11.37 12.94 -21.25
N GLN A 109 -11.26 13.84 -22.24
CA GLN A 109 -10.02 14.07 -22.98
C GLN A 109 -8.92 14.71 -22.13
N ILE A 110 -9.25 15.73 -21.34
CA ILE A 110 -8.29 16.38 -20.43
C ILE A 110 -7.81 15.39 -19.37
N ARG A 111 -8.70 14.55 -18.81
CA ARG A 111 -8.35 13.49 -17.85
C ARG A 111 -7.46 12.41 -18.46
N PHE A 112 -7.68 12.06 -19.74
CA PHE A 112 -6.87 11.10 -20.49
C PHE A 112 -5.45 11.63 -20.79
N VAL A 113 -5.31 12.91 -21.12
CA VAL A 113 -3.98 13.53 -21.33
C VAL A 113 -3.25 13.73 -19.99
N ALA A 114 -3.98 14.15 -18.96
CA ALA A 114 -3.44 14.22 -17.60
C ALA A 114 -2.97 12.85 -17.08
N LEU A 115 -3.52 11.75 -17.62
CA LEU A 115 -3.22 10.35 -17.28
C LEU A 115 -1.74 9.99 -17.48
N PHE A 116 -1.07 10.70 -18.39
CA PHE A 116 0.35 10.53 -18.71
C PHE A 116 1.25 11.68 -18.18
N SER A 117 0.66 12.78 -17.68
CA SER A 117 1.36 14.06 -17.41
C SER A 117 2.27 14.10 -16.16
N ARG A 118 2.26 13.10 -15.27
CA ARG A 118 3.09 13.10 -14.04
C ARG A 118 3.64 11.70 -13.67
N LEU A 119 3.99 10.88 -14.67
CA LEU A 119 4.66 9.59 -14.44
C LEU A 119 5.85 9.62 -13.46
N PRO A 120 6.75 10.63 -13.41
CA PRO A 120 7.97 10.51 -12.60
C PRO A 120 7.73 10.40 -11.09
N ARG A 121 6.64 10.95 -10.54
CA ARG A 121 6.33 10.83 -9.10
C ARG A 121 5.71 9.48 -8.76
N ILE A 122 4.82 8.98 -9.61
CA ILE A 122 4.24 7.64 -9.47
C ILE A 122 5.36 6.60 -9.63
N ALA A 123 6.23 6.79 -10.62
CA ALA A 123 7.43 5.99 -10.81
C ALA A 123 8.36 6.07 -9.59
N GLY A 124 8.50 7.25 -8.96
CA GLY A 124 9.23 7.41 -7.70
C GLY A 124 8.61 6.62 -6.55
N GLY A 125 7.29 6.68 -6.35
CA GLY A 125 6.59 5.87 -5.35
C GLY A 125 6.70 4.36 -5.63
N ALA A 126 6.56 3.97 -6.91
CA ALA A 126 6.71 2.60 -7.37
C ALA A 126 8.14 2.09 -7.22
N LEU A 127 9.16 2.94 -7.37
CA LEU A 127 10.55 2.59 -7.13
C LEU A 127 10.76 2.16 -5.67
N PHE A 128 10.30 2.97 -4.71
CA PHE A 128 10.41 2.62 -3.29
C PHE A 128 9.62 1.36 -2.93
N ALA A 129 8.43 1.19 -3.52
CA ALA A 129 7.65 -0.03 -3.34
C ALA A 129 8.38 -1.26 -3.92
N ALA A 130 8.93 -1.14 -5.14
CA ALA A 130 9.70 -2.22 -5.79
C ALA A 130 10.96 -2.58 -5.00
N VAL A 131 11.69 -1.59 -4.48
CA VAL A 131 12.84 -1.82 -3.59
C VAL A 131 12.41 -2.57 -2.33
N GLY A 132 11.28 -2.20 -1.72
CA GLY A 132 10.73 -2.93 -0.57
C GLY A 132 10.37 -4.38 -0.90
N VAL A 133 9.75 -4.62 -2.06
CA VAL A 133 9.40 -5.97 -2.54
C VAL A 133 10.65 -6.81 -2.81
N LEU A 134 11.65 -6.23 -3.48
CA LEU A 134 12.92 -6.91 -3.78
C LEU A 134 13.69 -7.21 -2.50
N ALA A 135 13.81 -6.24 -1.60
CA ALA A 135 14.44 -6.43 -0.30
C ALA A 135 13.76 -7.57 0.46
N MET A 136 12.43 -7.53 0.56
CA MET A 136 11.67 -8.60 1.20
C MET A 136 11.88 -9.95 0.52
N HIS A 137 11.88 -10.01 -0.81
CA HIS A 137 12.02 -11.26 -1.56
C HIS A 137 13.38 -11.92 -1.32
N TYR A 138 14.47 -11.15 -1.46
CA TYR A 138 15.82 -11.69 -1.25
C TYR A 138 16.11 -11.95 0.23
N LEU A 139 15.65 -11.10 1.16
CA LEU A 139 15.74 -11.37 2.59
C LEU A 139 14.94 -12.61 2.99
N GLY A 140 13.79 -12.84 2.36
CA GLY A 140 12.98 -14.06 2.54
C GLY A 140 13.69 -15.31 2.07
N MET A 141 14.35 -15.27 0.90
CA MET A 141 15.19 -16.37 0.44
C MET A 141 16.43 -16.58 1.33
N MET A 142 17.08 -15.51 1.79
CA MET A 142 18.20 -15.63 2.74
C MET A 142 17.77 -16.13 4.12
N ALA A 143 16.49 -16.00 4.47
CA ALA A 143 15.96 -16.57 5.71
C ALA A 143 15.86 -18.10 5.67
N GLN A 144 15.90 -18.72 4.48
CA GLN A 144 15.84 -20.17 4.34
C GLN A 144 17.09 -20.82 4.92
N ARG A 145 16.86 -21.80 5.79
CA ARG A 145 17.86 -22.68 6.35
C ARG A 145 17.62 -24.06 5.77
N THR A 146 18.47 -24.44 4.81
CA THR A 146 18.49 -25.77 4.16
C THR A 146 19.93 -26.28 4.12
N GLU A 147 20.14 -27.59 3.96
CA GLU A 147 21.48 -28.19 3.76
C GLU A 147 22.05 -27.90 2.35
N THR A 148 21.82 -26.70 1.83
CA THR A 148 22.27 -26.27 0.50
C THR A 148 22.76 -24.83 0.58
N THR A 149 23.82 -24.52 -0.17
CA THR A 149 24.23 -23.14 -0.40
C THR A 149 23.45 -22.59 -1.60
N MET A 150 22.79 -21.45 -1.39
CA MET A 150 22.05 -20.74 -2.44
C MET A 150 22.98 -19.75 -3.14
N HIS A 151 23.20 -19.95 -4.44
CA HIS A 151 23.92 -19.01 -5.30
C HIS A 151 22.93 -18.28 -6.21
N LEU A 152 22.99 -16.95 -6.23
CA LEU A 152 22.13 -16.11 -7.05
C LEU A 152 22.83 -15.76 -8.37
N ALA A 153 22.22 -16.13 -9.49
CA ALA A 153 22.69 -15.72 -10.81
C ALA A 153 22.40 -14.22 -11.01
N THR A 154 23.46 -13.38 -10.97
CA THR A 154 23.34 -11.91 -11.01
C THR A 154 22.52 -11.41 -12.21
N GLY A 155 22.66 -12.04 -13.38
CA GLY A 155 21.88 -11.66 -14.58
C GLY A 155 20.36 -11.80 -14.40
N LEU A 156 19.90 -12.89 -13.76
CA LEU A 156 18.48 -13.12 -13.51
C LEU A 156 17.96 -12.24 -12.36
N VAL A 157 18.79 -11.91 -11.38
CA VAL A 157 18.46 -10.94 -10.32
C VAL A 157 18.20 -9.54 -10.91
N VAL A 158 19.05 -9.08 -11.83
CA VAL A 158 18.85 -7.81 -12.52
C VAL A 158 17.56 -7.84 -13.35
N LEU A 159 17.30 -8.95 -14.06
CA LEU A 159 16.07 -9.10 -14.84
C LEU A 159 14.82 -9.04 -13.95
N SER A 160 14.80 -9.76 -12.83
CA SER A 160 13.71 -9.72 -11.85
C SER A 160 13.52 -8.31 -11.27
N THR A 161 14.60 -7.58 -11.03
CA THR A 161 14.58 -6.18 -10.56
C THR A 161 13.90 -5.25 -11.57
N ILE A 162 14.21 -5.41 -12.86
CA ILE A 162 13.57 -4.64 -13.95
C ILE A 162 12.08 -4.97 -14.01
N ILE A 163 11.72 -6.26 -13.96
CA ILE A 163 10.32 -6.70 -13.95
C ILE A 163 9.58 -6.11 -12.75
N ALA A 164 10.18 -6.15 -11.56
CA ALA A 164 9.58 -5.59 -10.35
C ALA A 164 9.33 -4.09 -10.47
N PHE A 165 10.28 -3.33 -11.02
CA PHE A 165 10.12 -1.90 -11.21
C PHE A 165 9.02 -1.56 -12.23
N VAL A 166 9.01 -2.23 -13.38
CA VAL A 166 8.02 -2.01 -14.45
C VAL A 166 6.62 -2.36 -13.95
N THR A 167 6.48 -3.50 -13.29
CA THR A 167 5.18 -3.98 -12.81
C THR A 167 4.65 -3.17 -11.63
N ALA A 168 5.52 -2.76 -10.69
CA ALA A 168 5.13 -1.84 -9.61
C ALA A 168 4.67 -0.48 -10.17
N THR A 169 5.37 0.03 -11.18
CA THR A 169 5.00 1.30 -11.85
C THR A 169 3.64 1.18 -12.52
N ALA A 170 3.41 0.10 -13.28
CA ALA A 170 2.14 -0.16 -13.93
C ALA A 170 0.99 -0.28 -12.92
N ALA A 171 1.22 -0.99 -11.81
CA ALA A 171 0.18 -1.22 -10.82
C ALA A 171 -0.17 0.06 -10.03
N PHE A 172 0.83 0.87 -9.66
CA PHE A 172 0.59 2.18 -9.03
C PHE A 172 -0.10 3.14 -10.01
N TRP A 173 0.30 3.11 -11.28
CA TRP A 173 -0.36 3.89 -12.33
C TRP A 173 -1.86 3.58 -12.41
N ILE A 174 -2.28 2.32 -12.33
CA ILE A 174 -3.71 1.96 -12.37
C ILE A 174 -4.42 2.32 -11.05
N ILE A 175 -3.84 2.03 -9.88
CA ILE A 175 -4.48 2.28 -8.57
C ILE A 175 -4.87 3.75 -8.38
N PHE A 176 -3.99 4.68 -8.74
CA PHE A 176 -4.22 6.11 -8.51
C PHE A 176 -5.08 6.77 -9.60
N ARG A 177 -5.27 6.09 -10.72
CA ARG A 177 -5.86 6.67 -11.93
C ARG A 177 -7.18 6.03 -12.37
N ALA A 178 -7.50 4.85 -11.86
CA ALA A 178 -8.78 4.20 -12.08
C ALA A 178 -9.92 4.99 -11.41
N GLU A 179 -10.92 5.37 -12.22
CA GLU A 179 -12.14 6.03 -11.74
C GLU A 179 -13.30 5.05 -11.51
N SER A 180 -13.31 3.90 -12.20
CA SER A 180 -14.36 2.89 -12.05
C SER A 180 -13.94 1.75 -11.12
N ASP A 181 -14.92 1.17 -10.42
CA ASP A 181 -14.67 0.04 -9.51
C ASP A 181 -14.21 -1.22 -10.26
N LEU A 182 -14.65 -1.42 -11.50
CA LEU A 182 -14.19 -2.51 -12.34
C LEU A 182 -12.70 -2.37 -12.70
N LEU A 183 -12.23 -1.15 -12.99
CA LEU A 183 -10.80 -0.90 -13.23
C LEU A 183 -9.97 -1.11 -11.96
N ARG A 184 -10.54 -0.87 -10.78
CA ARG A 184 -9.86 -1.12 -9.49
C ARG A 184 -9.74 -2.62 -9.21
N VAL A 185 -10.74 -3.43 -9.56
CA VAL A 185 -10.63 -4.90 -9.52
C VAL A 185 -9.58 -5.38 -10.53
N GLY A 186 -9.59 -4.85 -11.75
CA GLY A 186 -8.56 -5.14 -12.75
C GLY A 186 -7.13 -4.81 -12.26
N SER A 187 -6.97 -3.69 -11.54
CA SER A 187 -5.70 -3.32 -10.91
C SER A 187 -5.22 -4.33 -9.87
N ALA A 188 -6.13 -4.89 -9.07
CA ALA A 188 -5.79 -5.87 -8.06
C ALA A 188 -5.29 -7.18 -8.70
N LEU A 189 -5.92 -7.61 -9.81
CA LEU A 189 -5.48 -8.78 -10.58
C LEU A 189 -4.10 -8.56 -11.21
N ILE A 190 -3.89 -7.41 -11.85
CA ILE A 190 -2.59 -7.06 -12.45
C ILE A 190 -1.50 -6.98 -11.38
N MET A 191 -1.79 -6.41 -10.21
CA MET A 191 -0.87 -6.40 -9.07
C MET A 191 -0.54 -7.82 -8.60
N GLY A 192 -1.54 -8.72 -8.53
CA GLY A 192 -1.31 -10.13 -8.18
C GLY A 192 -0.39 -10.83 -9.19
N ILE A 193 -0.67 -10.69 -10.49
CA ILE A 193 0.16 -11.24 -11.56
C ILE A 193 1.58 -10.69 -11.51
N ALA A 194 1.72 -9.38 -11.25
CA ALA A 194 3.00 -8.71 -11.07
C ALA A 194 3.82 -9.33 -9.93
N VAL A 195 3.22 -9.44 -8.74
CA VAL A 195 3.88 -10.02 -7.57
C VAL A 195 4.27 -11.48 -7.83
N CYS A 196 3.37 -12.27 -8.43
CA CYS A 196 3.68 -13.64 -8.89
C CYS A 196 4.86 -13.69 -9.87
N GLY A 197 4.86 -12.82 -10.88
CA GLY A 197 5.94 -12.74 -11.86
C GLY A 197 7.29 -12.42 -11.23
N THR A 198 7.33 -11.45 -10.31
CA THR A 198 8.57 -11.12 -9.57
C THR A 198 9.05 -12.29 -8.71
N HIS A 199 8.13 -13.01 -8.07
CA HIS A 199 8.46 -14.15 -7.23
C HIS A 199 9.06 -15.30 -8.04
N TYR A 200 8.39 -15.73 -9.11
CA TYR A 200 8.88 -16.85 -9.93
C TYR A 200 10.17 -16.51 -10.68
N SER A 201 10.28 -15.29 -11.23
CA SER A 201 11.52 -14.85 -11.87
C SER A 201 12.70 -14.78 -10.90
N GLY A 202 12.45 -14.34 -9.66
CA GLY A 202 13.46 -14.33 -8.60
C GLY A 202 13.87 -15.75 -8.16
N MET A 203 12.92 -16.67 -8.07
CA MET A 203 13.18 -18.08 -7.78
C MET A 203 14.01 -18.76 -8.87
N CYS A 204 13.76 -18.46 -10.15
CA CYS A 204 14.57 -18.96 -11.26
C CYS A 204 16.04 -18.51 -11.18
N ALA A 205 16.36 -17.44 -10.44
CA ALA A 205 17.72 -16.96 -10.25
C ALA A 205 18.51 -17.77 -9.21
N ALA A 206 17.85 -18.60 -8.39
CA ALA A 206 18.47 -19.32 -7.29
C ALA A 206 18.95 -20.71 -7.75
N ASN A 207 20.26 -20.93 -7.65
CA ASN A 207 20.88 -22.24 -7.81
C ASN A 207 21.23 -22.82 -6.44
N TYR A 208 20.83 -24.06 -6.20
CA TYR A 208 21.12 -24.76 -4.95
C TYR A 208 22.22 -25.78 -5.18
N THR A 209 23.35 -25.62 -4.50
CA THR A 209 24.41 -26.62 -4.46
C THR A 209 24.42 -27.29 -3.09
N TYR A 210 24.58 -28.60 -3.05
CA TYR A 210 24.67 -29.31 -1.79
C TYR A 210 25.90 -28.85 -1.01
N ALA A 211 25.70 -28.43 0.23
CA ALA A 211 26.77 -28.07 1.13
C ALA A 211 26.47 -28.71 2.49
N ALA A 212 27.37 -29.55 2.96
CA ALA A 212 27.27 -30.16 4.27
C ALA A 212 27.42 -29.07 5.34
N ARG A 213 26.28 -28.55 5.80
CA ARG A 213 26.05 -27.85 7.06
C ARG A 213 27.11 -26.81 7.48
N ASP A 214 26.90 -25.55 7.11
CA ASP A 214 27.41 -24.43 7.90
C ASP A 214 26.41 -24.15 9.05
N ALA A 215 26.70 -24.74 10.20
CA ALA A 215 25.99 -24.48 11.44
C ALA A 215 26.33 -23.06 11.96
N VAL A 216 25.74 -22.03 11.36
CA VAL A 216 25.70 -20.72 12.01
C VAL A 216 24.69 -20.81 13.15
N ALA A 217 25.25 -21.04 14.34
CA ALA A 217 24.59 -21.17 15.61
C ALA A 217 23.84 -19.88 16.02
N GLY A 218 22.63 -20.05 16.59
CA GLY A 218 22.05 -19.07 17.52
C GLY A 218 20.69 -18.46 17.20
N GLY A 219 20.10 -18.71 16.01
CA GLY A 219 18.80 -18.15 15.64
C GLY A 219 17.59 -18.97 16.11
N ILE A 220 16.48 -18.30 16.45
CA ILE A 220 15.18 -18.96 16.62
C ILE A 220 14.74 -19.45 15.23
N VAL A 221 14.63 -20.77 15.06
CA VAL A 221 14.22 -21.41 13.79
C VAL A 221 12.73 -21.70 13.82
N LEU A 222 12.02 -21.26 12.79
CA LEU A 222 10.62 -21.58 12.53
C LEU A 222 10.56 -22.72 11.53
N LYS A 223 9.82 -23.78 11.88
CA LYS A 223 9.52 -24.86 10.92
C LYS A 223 8.76 -24.29 9.74
N GLY A 224 9.12 -24.69 8.51
CA GLY A 224 8.48 -24.19 7.29
C GLY A 224 6.95 -24.28 7.31
N SER A 225 6.40 -25.40 7.79
CA SER A 225 4.95 -25.60 7.93
C SER A 225 4.30 -24.62 8.91
N GLN A 226 4.97 -24.28 10.01
CA GLN A 226 4.48 -23.31 10.98
C GLN A 226 4.55 -21.88 10.42
N ALA A 227 5.62 -21.54 9.70
CA ALA A 227 5.79 -20.24 9.09
C ALA A 227 4.67 -19.94 8.05
N ALA A 228 4.35 -20.89 7.17
CA ALA A 228 3.27 -20.75 6.19
C ALA A 228 1.87 -20.72 6.83
N LEU A 229 1.65 -21.52 7.88
CA LEU A 229 0.38 -21.48 8.61
C LEU A 229 0.19 -20.11 9.28
N VAL A 230 1.21 -19.63 10.00
CA VAL A 230 1.15 -18.32 10.68
C VAL A 230 0.98 -17.19 9.68
N SER A 231 1.69 -17.20 8.55
CA SER A 231 1.56 -16.16 7.54
C SER A 231 0.16 -16.16 6.90
N SER A 232 -0.35 -17.32 6.49
CA SER A 232 -1.65 -17.44 5.82
C SER A 232 -2.81 -17.08 6.75
N HIS A 233 -2.83 -17.65 7.96
CA HIS A 233 -3.90 -17.37 8.92
C HIS A 233 -3.83 -15.92 9.42
N GLY A 234 -2.62 -15.40 9.65
CA GLY A 234 -2.41 -14.00 10.02
C GLY A 234 -2.95 -13.04 8.97
N ALA A 235 -2.70 -13.30 7.68
CA ALA A 235 -3.26 -12.49 6.59
C ALA A 235 -4.78 -12.52 6.54
N VAL A 236 -5.39 -13.71 6.65
CA VAL A 236 -6.86 -13.84 6.61
C VAL A 236 -7.49 -13.11 7.79
N LEU A 237 -6.96 -13.27 9.00
CA LEU A 237 -7.44 -12.58 10.19
C LEU A 237 -7.30 -11.06 10.07
N TYR A 238 -6.17 -10.58 9.54
CA TYR A 238 -5.96 -9.16 9.33
C TYR A 238 -6.92 -8.58 8.28
N CYS A 239 -7.07 -9.24 7.13
CA CYS A 239 -8.01 -8.82 6.08
C CYS A 239 -9.46 -8.82 6.61
N TYR A 240 -9.84 -9.84 7.37
CA TYR A 240 -11.15 -9.91 8.02
C TYR A 240 -11.35 -8.77 9.02
N TRP A 241 -10.34 -8.48 9.85
CA TRP A 241 -10.37 -7.36 10.80
C TRP A 241 -10.50 -6.01 10.09
N VAL A 242 -9.75 -5.77 9.01
CA VAL A 242 -9.85 -4.53 8.22
C VAL A 242 -11.22 -4.40 7.55
N MET A 243 -11.77 -5.50 7.02
CA MET A 243 -13.08 -5.52 6.39
C MET A 243 -14.18 -5.18 7.40
N THR A 244 -14.18 -5.83 8.56
CA THR A 244 -15.15 -5.59 9.64
C THR A 244 -15.04 -4.16 10.19
N TRP A 245 -13.82 -3.66 10.41
CA TRP A 245 -13.59 -2.26 10.78
C TRP A 245 -14.09 -1.28 9.72
N SER A 246 -13.90 -1.58 8.44
CA SER A 246 -14.38 -0.75 7.33
C SER A 246 -15.92 -0.71 7.28
N VAL A 247 -16.59 -1.85 7.44
CA VAL A 247 -18.06 -1.92 7.49
C VAL A 247 -18.59 -1.16 8.70
N ALA A 248 -18.04 -1.44 9.90
CA ALA A 248 -18.48 -0.77 11.12
C ALA A 248 -18.26 0.74 11.07
N SER A 249 -17.14 1.21 10.52
CA SER A 249 -16.90 2.65 10.34
C SER A 249 -17.84 3.28 9.31
N SER A 250 -18.20 2.57 8.24
CA SER A 250 -19.19 3.05 7.27
C SER A 250 -20.59 3.16 7.88
N VAL A 251 -21.03 2.14 8.63
CA VAL A 251 -22.34 2.16 9.31
C VAL A 251 -22.40 3.28 10.34
N ARG A 252 -21.36 3.47 11.17
CA ARG A 252 -21.31 4.58 12.13
C ARG A 252 -21.45 5.95 11.46
N ASN A 253 -20.82 6.13 10.30
CA ASN A 253 -20.93 7.38 9.54
C ASN A 253 -22.34 7.59 8.97
N ILE A 254 -22.99 6.54 8.46
CA ILE A 254 -24.38 6.61 7.97
C ILE A 254 -25.34 6.95 9.12
N VAL A 255 -25.23 6.27 10.25
CA VAL A 255 -26.08 6.53 11.43
C VAL A 255 -25.90 7.97 11.94
N ALA A 256 -24.67 8.47 11.98
CA ALA A 256 -24.40 9.86 12.39
C ALA A 256 -25.04 10.88 11.42
N MET A 257 -25.01 10.60 10.10
CA MET A 257 -25.66 11.46 9.10
C MET A 257 -27.19 11.44 9.26
N THR A 258 -27.79 10.27 9.42
CA THR A 258 -29.24 10.12 9.61
C THR A 258 -29.72 10.74 10.92
N SER A 259 -28.96 10.57 12.02
CA SER A 259 -29.27 11.18 13.31
C SER A 259 -29.18 12.70 13.30
N ASN A 260 -28.29 13.28 12.49
CA ASN A 260 -28.22 14.74 12.31
C ASN A 260 -29.36 15.27 11.43
N ALA A 261 -29.86 14.46 10.49
CA ALA A 261 -30.98 14.84 9.61
C ALA A 261 -32.34 14.75 10.31
N SER A 262 -32.52 13.81 11.25
CA SER A 262 -33.79 13.61 11.98
C SER A 262 -34.00 14.57 13.16
N ASN A 263 -33.03 15.42 13.49
CA ASN A 263 -33.10 16.32 14.63
C ASN A 263 -32.96 17.80 14.17
N PRO A 264 -34.03 18.43 13.65
CA PRO A 264 -33.99 19.80 13.12
C PRO A 264 -33.83 20.89 14.21
N SER A 265 -33.73 20.51 15.48
CA SER A 265 -33.67 21.42 16.64
C SER A 265 -32.26 21.80 17.10
N GLN A 266 -31.20 21.34 16.43
CA GLN A 266 -29.86 21.88 16.68
C GLN A 266 -29.44 22.84 15.57
N PRO A 267 -29.51 24.18 15.78
CA PRO A 267 -28.80 25.09 14.90
C PRO A 267 -27.31 24.77 15.01
N ALA A 268 -26.63 24.78 13.88
CA ALA A 268 -25.19 24.61 13.72
C ALA A 268 -24.40 25.40 14.79
N SER A 269 -24.11 24.81 15.96
CA SER A 269 -23.61 25.61 17.09
C SER A 269 -22.57 24.94 17.98
N VAL A 270 -22.00 23.80 17.59
CA VAL A 270 -20.84 23.24 18.34
C VAL A 270 -19.54 23.34 17.55
N ALA A 271 -19.55 23.11 16.23
CA ALA A 271 -18.36 23.33 15.38
C ALA A 271 -18.13 24.83 15.02
N GLN A 272 -19.20 25.64 15.00
CA GLN A 272 -19.13 27.06 14.67
C GLN A 272 -18.84 27.94 15.91
N LYS A 273 -19.30 27.56 17.11
CA LYS A 273 -18.96 28.29 18.35
C LYS A 273 -17.48 28.21 18.72
N SER A 274 -16.79 27.09 18.44
CA SER A 274 -15.34 27.02 18.70
C SER A 274 -14.50 27.82 17.69
N ARG A 275 -14.95 27.93 16.43
CA ARG A 275 -14.32 28.80 15.42
C ARG A 275 -14.57 30.29 15.68
N ILE A 276 -15.77 30.67 16.12
CA ILE A 276 -16.09 32.08 16.45
C ILE A 276 -15.39 32.50 17.76
N ALA A 277 -15.33 31.64 18.78
CA ALA A 277 -14.60 31.94 20.02
C ALA A 277 -13.09 32.06 19.79
N ARG A 278 -12.51 31.21 18.94
CA ARG A 278 -11.08 31.27 18.59
C ARG A 278 -10.76 32.45 17.66
N GLY A 279 -11.68 32.82 16.75
CA GLY A 279 -11.54 34.01 15.89
C GLY A 279 -11.64 35.34 16.65
N LYS A 280 -12.54 35.45 17.63
CA LYS A 280 -12.64 36.64 18.51
C LYS A 280 -11.44 36.80 19.43
N SER A 281 -10.85 35.69 19.90
CA SER A 281 -9.63 35.74 20.72
C SER A 281 -8.40 36.23 19.93
N PHE A 282 -8.30 35.93 18.64
CA PHE A 282 -7.21 36.43 17.78
C PHE A 282 -7.42 37.89 17.34
N ALA A 283 -8.67 38.32 17.12
CA ALA A 283 -8.97 39.71 16.80
C ALA A 283 -8.65 40.66 17.98
N ASN A 284 -9.03 40.29 19.22
CA ASN A 284 -8.72 41.10 20.41
C ASN A 284 -7.21 41.17 20.74
N LEU A 285 -6.41 40.19 20.32
CA LEU A 285 -4.95 40.23 20.45
C LEU A 285 -4.29 41.13 19.39
N SER A 286 -4.92 41.29 18.23
CA SER A 286 -4.45 42.19 17.17
C SER A 286 -4.81 43.64 17.47
N GLU A 287 -5.97 43.91 18.07
CA GLU A 287 -6.42 45.27 18.39
C GLU A 287 -5.62 45.86 19.57
N LYS A 288 -5.37 45.08 20.63
CA LYS A 288 -4.52 45.51 21.75
C LYS A 288 -3.06 45.77 21.38
N LYS A 289 -2.56 45.16 20.29
CA LYS A 289 -1.18 45.36 19.83
C LYS A 289 -1.02 46.59 18.94
N ILE A 290 -2.12 47.19 18.48
CA ILE A 290 -2.12 48.41 17.66
C ILE A 290 -2.31 49.66 18.54
N GLU A 291 -2.93 49.54 19.72
CA GLU A 291 -3.04 50.66 20.67
C GLU A 291 -1.79 50.91 21.54
N GLU A 292 -0.79 50.01 21.53
CA GLU A 292 0.51 50.21 22.22
C GLU A 292 1.60 50.80 21.29
N GLU A 293 1.30 51.09 20.02
CA GLU A 293 2.26 51.60 19.03
C GLU A 293 1.83 52.93 18.35
N VAL A 294 1.00 53.73 19.03
CA VAL A 294 0.70 55.14 18.70
C VAL A 294 0.94 56.00 19.92
#